data_AF-A0A2T2NR28-F1
#
_entry.id   AF-A0A2T2NR28-F1
#
_cell.length_a   1.000
_cell.length_b   1.000
_cell.length_c   1.000
_cell.angle_alpha   90.00
_cell.angle_beta   90.00
_cell.angle_gamma   90.00
#
_symmetry.space_group_name_H-M   'P 1'
#
loop_
_entity.id
_entity.type
_entity.pdbx_description
1 polymer ?
#
loop_
_entity_poly.entity_id
_entity_poly.type
_entity_poly.pdbx_seq_one_letter_code
_entity_poly.pdbx_strand_id
1 'polypeptide(L)'
;MVVPTPNLSANDARILNALFDPETLPSSVARSKDASSIDASLPDHPSMSSSQLSALEAQQNDLVREISSSSDFSIIDSAIERLSEVIEKWPEYPSAYVNRAMLRRMKLEALVKESNGSIFDADNNDVEVLFGDLSKAIKVAVASSSPTAPVSPYQARIMRTAFSHRAYLYLKAAEKDISWKGSGKSELEEMASADFAAAAKYGDEVAREMSVRTNPYAKMCGAIVRNALAEERKETQSLA
;
A
#
# COMPACT_ATOMS: atom_id res chain seq x y z
N MET A 1 -8.32 43.47 -23.74
CA MET A 1 -8.19 42.45 -24.79
C MET A 1 -8.72 41.14 -24.21
N VAL A 2 -9.86 40.65 -24.69
CA VAL A 2 -10.54 39.46 -24.14
C VAL A 2 -9.80 38.23 -24.66
N VAL A 3 -9.12 37.49 -23.78
CA VAL A 3 -8.47 36.23 -24.14
C VAL A 3 -9.57 35.20 -24.44
N PRO A 4 -9.56 34.55 -25.61
CA PRO A 4 -10.57 33.53 -25.92
C PRO A 4 -10.35 32.34 -25.00
N THR A 5 -11.35 32.02 -24.19
CA THR A 5 -11.36 30.79 -23.39
C THR A 5 -11.38 29.60 -24.35
N PRO A 6 -10.38 28.71 -24.34
CA PRO A 6 -10.39 27.54 -25.20
C PRO A 6 -11.61 26.68 -24.86
N ASN A 7 -12.42 26.36 -25.87
CA ASN A 7 -13.60 25.51 -25.74
C ASN A 7 -13.14 24.05 -25.65
N LEU A 8 -12.53 23.71 -24.52
CA LEU A 8 -12.13 22.34 -24.20
C LEU A 8 -13.39 21.51 -24.01
N SER A 9 -13.43 20.30 -24.60
CA SER A 9 -14.51 19.38 -24.27
C SER A 9 -14.45 19.02 -22.78
N ALA A 10 -15.58 18.61 -22.20
CA ALA A 10 -15.60 18.14 -20.81
C ALA A 10 -14.61 16.99 -20.57
N ASN A 11 -14.27 16.22 -21.61
CA ASN A 11 -13.25 15.18 -21.54
C ASN A 11 -11.83 15.75 -21.52
N ASP A 12 -11.53 16.75 -22.37
CA ASP A 12 -10.21 17.39 -22.42
C ASP A 12 -9.93 18.17 -21.15
N ALA A 13 -10.91 18.91 -20.63
CA ALA A 13 -10.80 19.59 -19.34
C ALA A 13 -10.55 18.60 -18.19
N ARG A 14 -11.18 17.42 -18.24
CA ARG A 14 -10.97 16.35 -17.25
C ARG A 14 -9.60 15.70 -17.36
N ILE A 15 -9.10 15.46 -18.58
CA ILE A 15 -7.77 14.89 -18.82
C ILE A 15 -6.69 15.90 -18.41
N LEU A 16 -6.87 17.17 -18.75
CA LEU A 16 -5.97 18.24 -18.34
C LEU A 16 -5.98 18.39 -16.82
N ASN A 17 -7.15 18.44 -16.16
CA ASN A 17 -7.22 18.46 -14.69
C ASN A 17 -6.53 17.25 -14.05
N ALA A 18 -6.66 16.05 -14.62
CA ALA A 18 -5.93 14.86 -14.17
C ALA A 18 -4.41 14.95 -14.39
N LEU A 19 -3.97 15.71 -15.40
CA LEU A 19 -2.56 15.95 -15.72
C LEU A 19 -1.94 17.03 -14.81
N PHE A 20 -2.74 18.02 -14.39
CA PHE A 20 -2.30 19.19 -13.61
C PHE A 20 -2.56 19.05 -12.11
N ASP A 21 -3.51 18.20 -11.71
CA ASP A 21 -3.89 17.93 -10.32
C ASP A 21 -4.36 16.46 -10.15
N PRO A 22 -3.43 15.51 -9.93
CA PRO A 22 -3.77 14.08 -9.79
C PRO A 22 -4.68 13.79 -8.58
N GLU A 23 -4.86 14.73 -7.65
CA GLU A 23 -5.77 14.66 -6.51
C GLU A 23 -7.24 14.90 -6.92
N THR A 24 -7.48 15.49 -8.10
CA THR A 24 -8.84 15.83 -8.60
C THR A 24 -9.43 14.79 -9.55
N LEU A 25 -8.69 13.70 -9.80
CA LEU A 25 -9.20 12.58 -10.60
C LEU A 25 -10.48 12.03 -9.96
N PRO A 26 -11.64 12.12 -10.63
CA PRO A 26 -12.83 11.44 -10.14
C PRO A 26 -12.52 9.94 -10.09
N SER A 27 -12.71 9.32 -8.93
CA SER A 27 -12.51 7.87 -8.72
C SER A 27 -13.15 6.99 -9.80
N SER A 28 -14.15 7.50 -10.53
CA SER A 28 -14.87 6.86 -11.64
C SER A 28 -14.07 6.67 -12.94
N VAL A 29 -13.04 7.48 -13.24
CA VAL A 29 -12.24 7.29 -14.47
C VAL A 29 -11.24 6.14 -14.31
N ALA A 30 -10.73 5.96 -13.10
CA ALA A 30 -9.82 4.88 -12.72
C ALA A 30 -10.55 3.65 -12.12
N ARG A 31 -11.89 3.59 -12.16
CA ARG A 31 -12.69 2.44 -11.71
C ARG A 31 -12.92 1.39 -12.80
N SER A 32 -12.60 1.69 -14.06
CA SER A 32 -13.22 1.01 -15.20
C SER A 32 -12.48 -0.23 -15.76
N LYS A 33 -11.37 -0.69 -15.14
CA LYS A 33 -10.71 -1.94 -15.59
C LYS A 33 -10.39 -2.97 -14.51
N ASP A 34 -10.10 -2.58 -13.27
CA ASP A 34 -9.49 -3.52 -12.30
C ASP A 34 -10.47 -4.29 -11.39
N ALA A 35 -11.74 -3.87 -11.35
CA ALA A 35 -12.81 -4.66 -10.68
C ALA A 35 -13.03 -6.04 -11.35
N SER A 36 -12.47 -6.27 -12.54
CA SER A 36 -12.49 -7.57 -13.24
C SER A 36 -11.57 -8.63 -12.61
N SER A 37 -10.75 -8.26 -11.62
CA SER A 37 -9.78 -9.16 -10.99
C SER A 37 -10.31 -9.87 -9.74
N ILE A 38 -11.49 -9.49 -9.22
CA ILE A 38 -12.07 -10.08 -8.01
C ILE A 38 -13.33 -10.86 -8.40
N ASP A 39 -13.34 -12.16 -8.10
CA ASP A 39 -14.48 -13.05 -8.36
C ASP A 39 -15.05 -13.57 -7.04
N ALA A 40 -16.23 -13.08 -6.69
CA ALA A 40 -16.93 -13.44 -5.45
C ALA A 40 -17.48 -14.88 -5.44
N SER A 41 -17.46 -15.58 -6.58
CA SER A 41 -17.86 -16.99 -6.66
C SER A 41 -16.72 -17.95 -6.27
N LEU A 42 -15.48 -17.46 -6.18
CA LEU A 42 -14.33 -18.26 -5.77
C LEU A 42 -14.36 -18.55 -4.26
N PRO A 43 -13.83 -19.72 -3.83
CA PRO A 43 -13.70 -20.03 -2.42
C PRO A 43 -12.75 -19.05 -1.73
N ASP A 44 -13.03 -18.75 -0.45
CA ASP A 44 -12.21 -17.83 0.33
C ASP A 44 -10.75 -18.31 0.45
N HIS A 45 -10.54 -19.61 0.62
CA HIS A 45 -9.22 -20.23 0.72
C HIS A 45 -9.13 -21.53 -0.08
N PRO A 46 -8.03 -21.79 -0.84
CA PRO A 46 -7.93 -22.99 -1.67
C PRO A 46 -7.76 -24.28 -0.88
N SER A 47 -7.15 -24.22 0.31
CA SER A 47 -6.74 -25.40 1.09
C SER A 47 -7.38 -25.52 2.47
N MET A 48 -8.21 -24.56 2.89
CA MET A 48 -8.78 -24.52 4.24
C MET A 48 -10.30 -24.53 4.16
N SER A 49 -10.94 -25.31 5.05
CA SER A 49 -12.40 -25.30 5.13
C SER A 49 -12.92 -23.98 5.70
N SER A 50 -14.13 -23.59 5.31
CA SER A 50 -14.76 -22.35 5.79
C SER A 50 -14.89 -22.29 7.31
N SER A 51 -15.12 -23.42 7.98
CA SER A 51 -15.20 -23.48 9.45
C SER A 51 -13.84 -23.25 10.12
N GLN A 52 -12.76 -23.82 9.57
CA GLN A 52 -11.40 -23.57 10.05
C GLN A 52 -10.98 -22.12 9.81
N LEU A 53 -11.28 -21.57 8.64
CA LEU A 53 -10.97 -20.19 8.31
C LEU A 53 -11.70 -19.23 9.26
N SER A 54 -13.00 -19.45 9.49
CA SER A 54 -13.81 -18.65 10.41
C SER A 54 -13.30 -18.72 11.85
N ALA A 55 -12.88 -19.91 12.32
CA ALA A 55 -12.31 -20.05 13.65
C ALA A 55 -10.99 -19.28 13.82
N LEU A 56 -10.13 -19.27 12.80
CA LEU A 56 -8.87 -18.52 12.82
C LEU A 56 -9.12 -17.01 12.73
N GLU A 57 -10.06 -16.56 11.89
CA GLU A 57 -10.45 -15.14 11.83
C GLU A 57 -11.04 -14.67 13.15
N ALA A 58 -11.85 -15.49 13.83
CA ALA A 58 -12.38 -15.17 15.16
C ALA A 58 -11.24 -14.99 16.17
N GLN A 59 -10.28 -15.93 16.22
CA GLN A 59 -9.09 -15.82 17.08
C GLN A 59 -8.31 -14.53 16.78
N GLN A 60 -8.14 -14.18 15.51
CA GLN A 60 -7.45 -12.94 15.11
C GLN A 60 -8.21 -11.68 15.55
N ASN A 61 -9.53 -11.65 15.39
CA ASN A 61 -10.35 -10.52 15.82
C ASN A 61 -10.28 -10.33 17.35
N ASP A 62 -10.23 -11.40 18.11
CA ASP A 62 -10.09 -11.34 19.56
C ASP A 62 -8.72 -10.78 19.96
N LEU A 63 -7.63 -11.16 19.28
CA LEU A 63 -6.30 -10.56 19.48
C LEU A 63 -6.31 -9.05 19.18
N VAL A 64 -6.95 -8.62 18.08
CA VAL A 64 -7.04 -7.19 17.74
C VAL A 64 -7.81 -6.41 18.80
N ARG A 65 -8.88 -6.99 19.38
CA ARG A 65 -9.65 -6.38 20.47
C ARG A 65 -8.81 -6.25 21.74
N GLU A 66 -8.06 -7.30 22.09
CA GLU A 66 -7.15 -7.31 23.24
C GLU A 66 -6.12 -6.18 23.12
N ILE A 67 -5.46 -6.08 21.96
CA ILE A 67 -4.44 -5.05 21.69
C ILE A 67 -5.05 -3.65 21.63
N SER A 68 -6.21 -3.46 21.02
CA SER A 68 -6.85 -2.13 20.95
C SER A 68 -7.27 -1.61 22.33
N SER A 69 -7.45 -2.50 23.30
CA SER A 69 -7.84 -2.15 24.67
C SER A 69 -6.65 -1.89 25.60
N SER A 70 -5.41 -2.09 25.12
CA SER A 70 -4.20 -1.97 25.92
C SER A 70 -3.12 -1.15 25.20
N SER A 71 -2.24 -0.53 25.97
CA SER A 71 -1.02 0.13 25.44
C SER A 71 0.25 -0.59 25.90
N ASP A 72 0.11 -1.80 26.45
CA ASP A 72 1.20 -2.59 26.98
C ASP A 72 1.90 -3.40 25.88
N PHE A 73 3.20 -3.17 25.71
CA PHE A 73 4.04 -3.91 24.76
C PHE A 73 4.08 -5.41 25.02
N SER A 74 3.92 -5.86 26.27
CA SER A 74 3.89 -7.29 26.60
C SER A 74 2.68 -8.01 25.98
N ILE A 75 1.56 -7.31 25.83
CA ILE A 75 0.37 -7.85 25.16
C ILE A 75 0.60 -7.96 23.65
N ILE A 76 1.27 -6.97 23.07
CA ILE A 76 1.66 -7.02 21.65
C ILE A 76 2.63 -8.18 21.40
N ASP A 77 3.60 -8.40 22.29
CA ASP A 77 4.55 -9.52 22.20
C ASP A 77 3.87 -10.88 22.31
N SER A 78 2.99 -11.06 23.30
CA SER A 78 2.17 -12.28 23.43
C SER A 78 1.32 -12.54 22.18
N ALA A 79 0.74 -11.51 21.58
CA ALA A 79 -0.02 -11.65 20.34
C ALA A 79 0.87 -12.02 19.13
N ILE A 80 2.08 -11.48 19.04
CA ILE A 80 3.07 -11.85 18.02
C ILE A 80 3.49 -13.33 18.17
N GLU A 81 3.67 -13.81 19.39
CA GLU A 81 3.97 -15.22 19.70
C GLU A 81 2.82 -16.13 19.26
N ARG A 82 1.58 -15.83 19.67
CA ARG A 82 0.38 -16.59 19.25
C ARG A 82 0.22 -16.63 17.73
N LEU A 83 0.46 -15.51 17.02
CA LEU A 83 0.44 -15.49 15.56
C LEU A 83 1.57 -16.33 14.94
N SER A 84 2.71 -16.44 15.62
CA SER A 84 3.81 -17.30 15.19
C SER A 84 3.45 -18.77 15.32
N GLU A 85 2.79 -19.19 16.41
CA GLU A 85 2.24 -20.54 16.57
C GLU A 85 1.20 -20.87 15.47
N VAL A 86 0.34 -19.91 15.13
CA VAL A 86 -0.63 -20.07 14.03
C VAL A 86 0.09 -20.27 12.70
N ILE A 87 1.16 -19.52 12.43
CA ILE A 87 1.96 -19.67 11.19
C ILE A 87 2.65 -21.03 11.14
N GLU A 88 3.19 -21.52 12.25
CA GLU A 88 3.81 -22.84 12.32
C GLU A 88 2.81 -23.96 12.02
N LYS A 89 1.59 -23.85 12.56
CA LYS A 89 0.52 -24.82 12.34
C LYS A 89 -0.11 -24.71 10.95
N TRP A 90 -0.21 -23.50 10.41
CA TRP A 90 -0.89 -23.18 9.15
C TRP A 90 -0.01 -22.28 8.27
N PRO A 91 1.08 -22.81 7.69
CA PRO A 91 2.07 -22.01 6.96
C PRO A 91 1.52 -21.38 5.67
N GLU A 92 0.42 -21.92 5.16
CA GLU A 92 -0.29 -21.44 3.97
C GLU A 92 -1.47 -20.49 4.33
N TYR A 93 -1.58 -20.04 5.58
CA TYR A 93 -2.61 -19.09 5.99
C TYR A 93 -2.08 -17.64 5.95
N PRO A 94 -2.35 -16.87 4.88
CA PRO A 94 -1.64 -15.63 4.63
C PRO A 94 -2.04 -14.49 5.58
N SER A 95 -3.25 -14.52 6.16
CA SER A 95 -3.72 -13.53 7.14
C SER A 95 -2.83 -13.46 8.39
N ALA A 96 -2.31 -14.59 8.86
CA ALA A 96 -1.47 -14.61 10.06
C ALA A 96 -0.18 -13.82 9.86
N TYR A 97 0.45 -13.91 8.67
CA TYR A 97 1.63 -13.13 8.33
C TYR A 97 1.33 -11.62 8.25
N VAL A 98 0.21 -11.23 7.61
CA VAL A 98 -0.20 -9.81 7.53
C VAL A 98 -0.42 -9.23 8.92
N ASN A 99 -1.14 -9.95 9.78
CA ASN A 99 -1.43 -9.49 11.13
C ASN A 99 -0.15 -9.41 11.97
N ARG A 100 0.75 -10.40 11.86
CA ARG A 100 2.03 -10.38 12.59
C ARG A 100 2.91 -9.21 12.15
N ALA A 101 2.99 -8.96 10.84
CA ALA A 101 3.62 -7.77 10.27
C ALA A 101 3.02 -6.47 10.84
N MET A 102 1.70 -6.38 10.91
CA MET A 102 1.02 -5.19 11.44
C MET A 102 1.36 -4.93 12.92
N LEU A 103 1.39 -5.98 13.75
CA LEU A 103 1.75 -5.86 15.16
C LEU A 103 3.22 -5.48 15.35
N ARG A 104 4.13 -6.10 14.59
CA ARG A 104 5.54 -5.75 14.60
C ARG A 104 5.75 -4.29 14.21
N ARG A 105 5.13 -3.85 13.11
CA ARG A 105 5.19 -2.45 12.67
C ARG A 105 4.66 -1.50 13.75
N MET A 106 3.50 -1.81 14.33
CA MET A 106 2.90 -0.99 15.40
C MET A 106 3.85 -0.87 16.60
N LYS A 107 4.46 -1.99 17.03
CA LYS A 107 5.44 -2.01 18.12
C LYS A 107 6.65 -1.14 17.78
N LEU A 108 7.25 -1.33 16.62
CA LEU A 108 8.43 -0.59 16.19
C LEU A 108 8.13 0.92 16.06
N GLU A 109 7.00 1.28 15.43
CA GLU A 109 6.57 2.68 15.30
C GLU A 109 6.35 3.32 16.67
N ALA A 110 5.76 2.60 17.64
CA ALA A 110 5.58 3.12 18.99
C ALA A 110 6.91 3.33 19.72
N LEU A 111 7.89 2.45 19.55
CA LEU A 111 9.22 2.57 20.15
C LEU A 111 10.01 3.77 19.60
N VAL A 112 9.90 4.05 18.30
CA VAL A 112 10.65 5.16 17.66
C VAL A 112 9.90 6.50 17.69
N LYS A 113 8.60 6.49 17.98
CA LYS A 113 7.79 7.71 18.08
C LYS A 113 8.26 8.63 19.20
N GLU A 114 8.74 8.07 20.31
CA GLU A 114 9.25 8.86 21.44
C GLU A 114 10.55 9.61 21.10
N SER A 115 11.35 9.08 20.17
CA SER A 115 12.62 9.66 19.74
C SER A 115 12.55 10.44 18.43
N ASN A 116 11.35 10.58 17.83
CA ASN A 116 11.16 11.11 16.48
C ASN A 116 11.99 10.35 15.41
N GLY A 117 12.28 9.08 15.69
CA GLY A 117 13.06 8.18 14.84
C GLY A 117 12.24 7.59 13.69
N SER A 118 12.95 6.94 12.77
CA SER A 118 12.39 6.11 11.72
C SER A 118 12.21 4.67 12.21
N ILE A 119 11.26 3.93 11.63
CA ILE A 119 11.14 2.48 11.88
C ILE A 119 12.45 1.73 11.53
N PHE A 120 13.25 2.31 10.64
CA PHE A 120 14.56 1.80 10.23
C PHE A 120 15.70 2.12 11.21
N ASP A 121 15.44 2.89 12.28
CA ASP A 121 16.38 3.11 13.38
C ASP A 121 16.33 1.96 14.40
N ALA A 122 15.32 1.08 14.31
CA ALA A 122 15.22 -0.13 15.10
C ALA A 122 16.22 -1.21 14.63
N ASP A 123 16.25 -2.35 15.33
CA ASP A 123 17.08 -3.48 14.92
C ASP A 123 16.75 -3.91 13.49
N ASN A 124 17.77 -4.04 12.65
CA ASN A 124 17.63 -4.39 11.25
C ASN A 124 16.88 -5.73 11.10
N ASN A 125 17.13 -6.71 11.99
CA ASN A 125 16.47 -8.00 11.97
C ASN A 125 14.95 -7.87 12.16
N ASP A 126 14.48 -6.97 13.04
CA ASP A 126 13.04 -6.77 13.24
C ASP A 126 12.35 -6.21 11.99
N VAL A 127 13.02 -5.28 11.31
CA VAL A 127 12.53 -4.72 10.04
C VAL A 127 12.59 -5.77 8.93
N GLU A 128 13.64 -6.59 8.87
CA GLU A 128 13.75 -7.70 7.90
C GLU A 128 12.64 -8.73 8.09
N VAL A 129 12.34 -9.12 9.32
CA VAL A 129 11.23 -10.04 9.63
C VAL A 129 9.90 -9.44 9.20
N LEU A 130 9.69 -8.14 9.42
CA LEU A 130 8.50 -7.42 8.96
C LEU A 130 8.33 -7.49 7.43
N PHE A 131 9.38 -7.19 6.66
CA PHE A 131 9.36 -7.34 5.19
C PHE A 131 9.15 -8.80 4.75
N GLY A 132 9.74 -9.74 5.49
CA GLY A 132 9.60 -11.17 5.27
C GLY A 132 8.16 -11.64 5.40
N ASP A 133 7.46 -11.21 6.46
CA ASP A 133 6.05 -11.53 6.70
C ASP A 133 5.15 -11.01 5.57
N LEU A 134 5.31 -9.74 5.19
CA LEU A 134 4.52 -9.15 4.10
C LEU A 134 4.79 -9.86 2.76
N SER A 135 6.05 -10.16 2.46
CA SER A 135 6.40 -10.86 1.22
C SER A 135 5.91 -12.30 1.20
N LYS A 136 5.92 -13.00 2.34
CA LYS A 136 5.39 -14.35 2.48
C LYS A 136 3.86 -14.35 2.37
N ALA A 137 3.16 -13.38 2.96
CA ALA A 137 1.72 -13.20 2.81
C ALA A 137 1.32 -13.05 1.34
N ILE A 138 1.99 -12.15 0.61
CA ILE A 138 1.78 -11.94 -0.83
C ILE A 138 2.05 -13.24 -1.58
N LYS A 139 3.18 -13.91 -1.32
CA LYS A 139 3.57 -15.15 -2.02
C LYS A 139 2.53 -16.26 -1.85
N VAL A 140 2.04 -16.48 -0.63
CA VAL A 140 1.05 -17.53 -0.33
C VAL A 140 -0.32 -17.18 -0.94
N ALA A 141 -0.75 -15.92 -0.82
CA ALA A 141 -1.99 -15.45 -1.43
C ALA A 141 -1.97 -15.53 -2.96
N VAL A 142 -0.81 -15.24 -3.58
CA VAL A 142 -0.59 -15.36 -5.03
C VAL A 142 -0.44 -16.81 -5.44
N ALA A 143 0.31 -17.68 -4.77
CA ALA A 143 0.51 -19.08 -5.19
C ALA A 143 -0.81 -19.87 -5.32
N SER A 144 -1.84 -19.40 -4.63
CA SER A 144 -3.21 -19.87 -4.74
C SER A 144 -3.89 -19.55 -6.09
N SER A 145 -3.30 -18.67 -6.92
CA SER A 145 -3.85 -18.13 -8.17
C SER A 145 -2.76 -17.84 -9.23
N SER A 146 -3.09 -17.98 -10.52
CA SER A 146 -2.18 -17.48 -11.58
C SER A 146 -2.06 -15.92 -11.50
N PRO A 147 -0.93 -15.29 -11.88
CA PRO A 147 -0.78 -13.83 -11.87
C PRO A 147 -1.86 -13.05 -12.64
N THR A 148 -2.51 -13.70 -13.59
CA THR A 148 -3.60 -13.16 -14.41
C THR A 148 -4.98 -13.71 -14.05
N ALA A 149 -5.06 -14.69 -13.15
CA ALA A 149 -6.34 -15.25 -12.74
C ALA A 149 -7.09 -14.29 -11.81
N PRO A 150 -8.43 -14.30 -11.84
CA PRO A 150 -9.24 -13.68 -10.81
C PRO A 150 -8.90 -14.25 -9.43
N VAL A 151 -9.06 -13.43 -8.39
CA VAL A 151 -8.83 -13.79 -6.99
C VAL A 151 -10.13 -13.69 -6.20
N SER A 152 -10.25 -14.46 -5.12
CA SER A 152 -11.41 -14.35 -4.22
C SER A 152 -11.39 -13.01 -3.45
N PRO A 153 -12.53 -12.56 -2.89
CA PRO A 153 -12.58 -11.37 -2.05
C PRO A 153 -11.63 -11.45 -0.84
N TYR A 154 -11.49 -12.64 -0.26
CA TYR A 154 -10.54 -12.91 0.82
C TYR A 154 -9.10 -12.66 0.36
N GLN A 155 -8.68 -13.25 -0.76
CA GLN A 155 -7.34 -13.07 -1.31
C GLN A 155 -7.07 -11.60 -1.64
N ALA A 156 -8.02 -10.93 -2.30
CA ALA A 156 -7.92 -9.51 -2.62
C ALA A 156 -7.69 -8.66 -1.37
N ARG A 157 -8.41 -8.94 -0.27
CA ARG A 157 -8.24 -8.25 1.02
C ARG A 157 -6.85 -8.46 1.62
N ILE A 158 -6.31 -9.67 1.57
CA ILE A 158 -4.97 -9.95 2.08
C ILE A 158 -3.91 -9.25 1.22
N MET A 159 -4.01 -9.37 -0.10
CA MET A 159 -3.05 -8.81 -1.04
C MET A 159 -3.02 -7.29 -0.97
N ARG A 160 -4.19 -6.62 -0.97
CA ARG A 160 -4.23 -5.16 -0.82
C ARG A 160 -3.53 -4.70 0.46
N THR A 161 -3.79 -5.35 1.59
CA THR A 161 -3.21 -4.93 2.86
C THR A 161 -1.71 -5.17 2.87
N ALA A 162 -1.24 -6.33 2.42
CA ALA A 162 0.17 -6.65 2.40
C ALA A 162 0.97 -5.74 1.45
N PHE A 163 0.46 -5.50 0.24
CA PHE A 163 1.08 -4.57 -0.70
C PHE A 163 1.10 -3.14 -0.17
N SER A 164 -0.02 -2.62 0.34
CA SER A 164 -0.07 -1.26 0.91
C SER A 164 0.90 -1.09 2.07
N HIS A 165 1.06 -2.11 2.93
CA HIS A 165 2.04 -2.06 4.02
C HIS A 165 3.48 -2.05 3.52
N ARG A 166 3.81 -2.94 2.58
CA ARG A 166 5.17 -3.03 2.07
C ARG A 166 5.56 -1.76 1.28
N ALA A 167 4.62 -1.22 0.50
CA ALA A 167 4.75 0.06 -0.17
C ALA A 167 5.04 1.20 0.82
N TYR A 168 4.31 1.25 1.93
CA TYR A 168 4.53 2.23 2.99
C TYR A 168 5.95 2.14 3.58
N LEU A 169 6.47 0.92 3.82
CA LEU A 169 7.82 0.75 4.34
C LEU A 169 8.89 1.21 3.34
N TYR A 170 8.76 0.87 2.06
CA TYR A 170 9.66 1.38 1.02
C TYR A 170 9.62 2.91 0.92
N LEU A 171 8.43 3.50 0.96
CA LEU A 171 8.28 4.95 0.97
C LEU A 171 8.96 5.58 2.19
N LYS A 172 8.81 4.99 3.38
CA LYS A 172 9.47 5.48 4.60
C LYS A 172 11.00 5.40 4.52
N ALA A 173 11.55 4.35 3.93
CA ALA A 173 12.99 4.24 3.70
C ALA A 173 13.47 5.35 2.74
N ALA A 174 12.75 5.54 1.63
CA ALA A 174 13.08 6.55 0.62
C ALA A 174 12.98 8.00 1.17
N GLU A 175 11.95 8.30 1.98
CA GLU A 175 11.77 9.61 2.62
C GLU A 175 12.93 9.97 3.54
N LYS A 176 13.56 8.96 4.17
CA LYS A 176 14.69 9.12 5.09
C LYS A 176 16.05 8.92 4.42
N ASP A 177 16.08 8.72 3.10
CA ASP A 177 17.29 8.45 2.32
C ASP A 177 18.09 7.22 2.82
N ILE A 178 17.36 6.23 3.35
CA ILE A 178 17.92 4.99 3.88
C ILE A 178 18.06 3.99 2.74
N SER A 179 19.25 3.43 2.56
CA SER A 179 19.47 2.31 1.64
C SER A 179 19.00 1.01 2.30
N TRP A 180 18.10 0.27 1.63
CA TRP A 180 17.55 -0.97 2.15
C TRP A 180 17.85 -2.11 1.19
N LYS A 181 18.52 -3.17 1.68
CA LYS A 181 18.94 -4.35 0.89
C LYS A 181 19.70 -4.01 -0.41
N GLY A 182 20.49 -2.94 -0.39
CA GLY A 182 21.26 -2.48 -1.55
C GLY A 182 20.49 -1.54 -2.48
N SER A 183 19.20 -1.33 -2.24
CA SER A 183 18.39 -0.38 -2.99
C SER A 183 18.48 1.02 -2.41
N GLY A 184 18.80 1.98 -3.27
CA GLY A 184 18.82 3.40 -2.95
C GLY A 184 17.43 4.04 -3.04
N LYS A 185 17.36 5.33 -2.73
CA LYS A 185 16.11 6.10 -2.68
C LYS A 185 15.23 5.95 -3.93
N SER A 186 15.79 6.09 -5.12
CA SER A 186 15.01 6.03 -6.37
C SER A 186 14.37 4.66 -6.58
N GLU A 187 15.10 3.58 -6.31
CA GLU A 187 14.60 2.21 -6.44
C GLU A 187 13.52 1.92 -5.40
N LEU A 188 13.68 2.44 -4.18
CA LEU A 188 12.68 2.33 -3.11
C LEU A 188 11.40 3.09 -3.44
N GLU A 189 11.48 4.28 -4.04
CA GLU A 189 10.30 5.00 -4.53
C GLU A 189 9.58 4.21 -5.64
N GLU A 190 10.33 3.60 -6.55
CA GLU A 190 9.77 2.75 -7.62
C GLU A 190 9.09 1.50 -7.06
N MET A 191 9.74 0.81 -6.12
CA MET A 191 9.17 -0.35 -5.42
C MET A 191 7.91 0.03 -4.63
N ALA A 192 7.90 1.20 -3.97
CA ALA A 192 6.73 1.72 -3.27
C ALA A 192 5.57 1.98 -4.25
N SER A 193 5.84 2.64 -5.38
CA SER A 193 4.84 2.94 -6.39
C SER A 193 4.25 1.66 -7.01
N ALA A 194 5.10 0.67 -7.28
CA ALA A 194 4.69 -0.63 -7.81
C ALA A 194 3.78 -1.40 -6.83
N ASP A 195 4.14 -1.45 -5.54
CA ASP A 195 3.31 -2.11 -4.53
C ASP A 195 1.99 -1.35 -4.29
N PHE A 196 2.00 -0.02 -4.27
CA PHE A 196 0.75 0.76 -4.19
C PHE A 196 -0.16 0.52 -5.41
N ALA A 197 0.41 0.40 -6.62
CA ALA A 197 -0.35 0.05 -7.82
C ALA A 197 -0.95 -1.36 -7.71
N ALA A 198 -0.19 -2.31 -7.19
CA ALA A 198 -0.66 -3.67 -6.94
C ALA A 198 -1.80 -3.69 -5.91
N ALA A 199 -1.70 -2.94 -4.82
CA ALA A 199 -2.79 -2.81 -3.85
C ALA A 199 -4.04 -2.15 -4.46
N ALA A 200 -3.85 -1.13 -5.30
CA ALA A 200 -4.94 -0.45 -6.01
C ALA A 200 -5.73 -1.40 -6.91
N LYS A 201 -5.05 -2.34 -7.59
CA LYS A 201 -5.68 -3.39 -8.40
C LYS A 201 -6.68 -4.24 -7.59
N TYR A 202 -6.43 -4.43 -6.29
CA TYR A 202 -7.30 -5.18 -5.38
C TYR A 202 -8.29 -4.29 -4.60
N GLY A 203 -8.56 -3.08 -5.10
CA GLY A 203 -9.62 -2.20 -4.59
C GLY A 203 -9.20 -1.27 -3.45
N ASP A 204 -7.91 -0.98 -3.31
CA ASP A 204 -7.41 0.03 -2.37
C ASP A 204 -7.37 1.42 -2.99
N GLU A 205 -8.40 2.24 -2.71
CA GLU A 205 -8.52 3.59 -3.24
C GLU A 205 -7.41 4.53 -2.75
N VAL A 206 -6.96 4.37 -1.49
CA VAL A 206 -5.85 5.17 -0.93
C VAL A 206 -4.55 4.77 -1.60
N ALA A 207 -4.30 3.46 -1.75
CA ALA A 207 -3.13 2.99 -2.47
C ALA A 207 -3.13 3.46 -3.94
N ARG A 208 -4.29 3.60 -4.57
CA ARG A 208 -4.39 4.12 -5.93
C ARG A 208 -3.92 5.57 -6.03
N GLU A 209 -4.32 6.42 -5.09
CA GLU A 209 -3.82 7.80 -5.00
C GLU A 209 -2.30 7.80 -4.72
N MET A 210 -1.87 7.02 -3.73
CA MET A 210 -0.46 6.91 -3.35
C MET A 210 0.42 6.37 -4.49
N SER A 211 -0.09 5.46 -5.32
CA SER A 211 0.60 4.92 -6.49
C SER A 211 0.96 6.03 -7.48
N VAL A 212 0.02 6.94 -7.76
CA VAL A 212 0.26 8.11 -8.63
C VAL A 212 1.23 9.08 -7.98
N ARG A 213 1.06 9.38 -6.69
CA ARG A 213 1.91 10.33 -5.95
C ARG A 213 3.35 9.88 -5.82
N THR A 214 3.57 8.57 -5.69
CA THR A 214 4.91 7.98 -5.55
C THR A 214 5.56 7.63 -6.88
N ASN A 215 4.81 7.66 -7.98
CA ASN A 215 5.34 7.34 -9.31
C ASN A 215 6.40 8.37 -9.75
N PRO A 216 7.66 7.96 -9.99
CA PRO A 216 8.75 8.87 -10.35
C PRO A 216 8.47 9.60 -11.67
N TYR A 217 7.82 8.93 -12.63
CA TYR A 217 7.43 9.53 -13.90
C TYR A 217 6.36 10.61 -13.69
N ALA A 218 5.32 10.32 -12.90
CA ALA A 218 4.28 11.30 -12.59
C ALA A 218 4.85 12.54 -11.85
N LYS A 219 5.79 12.32 -10.91
CA LYS A 219 6.50 13.41 -10.22
C LYS A 219 7.31 14.27 -11.19
N MET A 220 8.07 13.65 -12.10
CA MET A 220 8.89 14.35 -13.08
C MET A 220 8.04 15.13 -14.08
N CYS A 221 7.03 14.51 -14.69
CA CYS A 221 6.10 15.18 -15.59
C CYS A 221 5.41 16.35 -14.90
N GLY A 222 4.91 16.15 -13.67
CA GLY A 222 4.30 17.22 -12.88
C GLY A 222 5.26 18.38 -12.61
N ALA A 223 6.55 18.11 -12.36
CA ALA A 223 7.54 19.15 -12.14
C ALA A 223 7.83 19.95 -13.43
N ILE A 224 8.00 19.27 -14.56
CA ILE A 224 8.22 19.90 -15.88
C ILE A 224 7.04 20.82 -16.21
N VAL A 225 5.82 20.31 -16.05
CA VAL A 225 4.59 21.03 -16.36
C VAL A 225 4.41 22.24 -15.42
N ARG A 226 4.66 22.09 -14.12
CA ARG A 226 4.60 23.21 -13.17
C ARG A 226 5.62 24.31 -13.50
N ASN A 227 6.82 23.94 -13.93
CA ASN A 227 7.85 24.89 -14.33
C ASN A 227 7.43 25.66 -15.59
N ALA A 228 6.95 24.97 -16.62
CA ALA A 228 6.45 25.60 -17.85
C ALA A 228 5.31 26.60 -17.56
N LEU A 229 4.32 26.20 -16.74
CA LEU A 229 3.23 27.11 -16.33
C LEU A 229 3.70 28.28 -15.47
N ALA A 230 4.77 28.10 -14.69
CA ALA A 230 5.34 29.19 -13.90
C ALA A 230 6.07 30.20 -14.79
N GLU A 231 6.73 29.76 -15.86
CA GLU A 231 7.39 30.62 -16.84
C GLU A 231 6.36 31.46 -17.60
N GLU A 232 5.30 30.84 -18.14
CA GLU A 232 4.20 31.54 -18.85
C GLU A 232 3.55 32.64 -17.98
N ARG A 233 3.33 32.38 -16.68
CA ARG A 233 2.78 33.38 -15.75
C ARG A 233 3.71 34.57 -15.52
N LYS A 234 5.02 34.32 -15.47
CA LYS A 234 6.02 35.40 -15.31
C LYS A 234 6.11 36.25 -16.57
N GLU A 235 6.09 35.62 -17.75
CA GLU A 235 6.10 36.32 -19.03
C GLU A 235 4.85 37.21 -19.17
N THR A 236 3.67 36.69 -18.84
CA THR A 236 2.41 37.45 -18.88
C THR A 236 2.39 38.62 -17.89
N GLN A 237 3.04 38.51 -16.73
CA GLN A 237 3.18 39.60 -15.75
C GLN A 237 4.22 40.66 -16.16
N SER A 238 5.21 40.30 -16.97
CA SER A 238 6.23 41.25 -17.46
C SER A 238 5.78 42.11 -18.64
N LEU A 239 4.69 41.70 -19.30
CA LEU A 239 4.09 42.35 -20.47
C LEU A 239 2.87 43.22 -20.12
N ALA A 240 2.50 43.30 -18.83
CA ALA A 240 1.40 44.10 -18.29
C ALA A 240 1.95 45.27 -17.46
#